data_AF-A0A7K0XGQ0-F1
#
_entry.id   AF-A0A7K0XGQ0-F1
#
_cell.length_a   1.000
_cell.length_b   1.000
_cell.length_c   1.000
_cell.angle_alpha   90.00
_cell.angle_beta   90.00
_cell.angle_gamma   90.00
#
_symmetry.space_group_name_H-M   'P 1'
#
loop_
_entity.id
_entity.type
_entity.pdbx_description
1 polymer ?
#
loop_
_entity_poly.entity_id
_entity_poly.type
_entity_poly.pdbx_seq_one_letter_code
_entity_poly.pdbx_strand_id
1 'polypeptide(L)'
;MAMARRASGMSQAEVARRAGTSRPTLSAYEGGSRNPTLDTLERVLAANRQHLVSVPDPVFTHHADRRGKPFFVPDQLPRLPVEAALATVVLPPHADWSASGHPRNLADRSERLLAYQVVLAEGRPADIMQFIDGALLVDAWADLYLPAAIRHAWQPLVDRALSSGSR
;
A
#
# COMPACT_ATOMS: atom_id res chain seq x y z
N MET A 1 -14.05 -12.26 1.21
CA MET A 1 -15.51 -11.97 1.35
C MET A 1 -15.91 -11.51 2.75
N ALA A 2 -15.55 -12.24 3.82
CA ALA A 2 -15.98 -11.89 5.19
C ALA A 2 -15.55 -10.48 5.64
N MET A 3 -14.31 -10.07 5.33
CA MET A 3 -13.84 -8.70 5.62
C MET A 3 -14.65 -7.64 4.87
N ALA A 4 -14.89 -7.89 3.58
CA ALA A 4 -15.68 -7.04 2.68
C ALA A 4 -17.10 -6.79 3.24
N ARG A 5 -17.74 -7.87 3.68
CA ARG A 5 -19.05 -7.83 4.34
C ARG A 5 -19.03 -7.08 5.68
N ARG A 6 -18.02 -7.32 6.52
CA ARG A 6 -17.89 -6.64 7.83
C ARG A 6 -17.68 -5.14 7.66
N ALA A 7 -16.84 -4.73 6.70
CA ALA A 7 -16.65 -3.32 6.36
C ALA A 7 -17.95 -2.63 5.92
N SER A 8 -18.87 -3.40 5.32
CA SER A 8 -20.18 -2.93 4.87
C SER A 8 -21.29 -3.04 5.93
N GLY A 9 -20.98 -3.53 7.14
CA GLY A 9 -21.94 -3.72 8.23
C GLY A 9 -23.03 -4.78 7.96
N MET A 10 -22.86 -5.65 6.96
CA MET A 10 -23.92 -6.59 6.55
C MET A 10 -23.78 -7.97 7.23
N SER A 11 -24.91 -8.65 7.46
CA SER A 11 -24.94 -10.04 7.92
C SER A 11 -24.75 -11.01 6.76
N GLN A 12 -24.31 -12.25 7.04
CA GLN A 12 -24.20 -13.28 6.00
C GLN A 12 -25.55 -13.56 5.32
N ALA A 13 -26.64 -13.55 6.08
CA ALA A 13 -27.97 -13.77 5.53
C ALA A 13 -28.38 -12.67 4.53
N GLU A 14 -28.08 -11.42 4.86
CA GLU A 14 -28.42 -10.28 4.01
C GLU A 14 -27.61 -10.27 2.71
N VAL A 15 -26.29 -10.52 2.79
CA VAL A 15 -25.45 -10.65 1.59
C VAL A 15 -25.89 -11.82 0.74
N ALA A 16 -26.20 -12.97 1.34
CA ALA A 16 -26.65 -14.15 0.61
C ALA A 16 -27.94 -13.86 -0.18
N ARG A 17 -28.93 -13.23 0.48
CA ARG A 17 -30.18 -12.81 -0.15
C ARG A 17 -29.95 -11.87 -1.33
N ARG A 18 -29.13 -10.84 -1.16
CA ARG A 18 -28.81 -9.86 -2.22
C ARG A 18 -28.01 -10.47 -3.36
N ALA A 19 -27.09 -11.36 -3.03
CA ALA A 19 -26.23 -12.03 -4.01
C ALA A 19 -26.90 -13.23 -4.66
N GLY A 20 -28.17 -13.56 -4.37
CA GLY A 20 -28.86 -14.72 -4.95
C GLY A 20 -28.18 -16.06 -4.63
N THR A 21 -27.71 -16.22 -3.39
CA THR A 21 -27.11 -17.46 -2.86
C THR A 21 -27.71 -17.78 -1.48
N SER A 22 -27.35 -18.93 -0.90
CA SER A 22 -27.83 -19.32 0.43
C SER A 22 -26.84 -18.89 1.53
N ARG A 23 -27.34 -18.63 2.75
CA ARG A 23 -26.48 -18.33 3.91
C ARG A 23 -25.44 -19.43 4.17
N PRO A 24 -25.78 -20.75 4.17
CA PRO A 24 -24.78 -21.81 4.30
C PRO A 24 -23.74 -21.78 3.18
N THR A 25 -24.15 -21.51 1.93
CA THR A 25 -23.22 -21.40 0.80
C THR A 25 -22.26 -20.22 0.97
N LEU A 26 -22.76 -19.05 1.35
CA LEU A 26 -21.91 -17.89 1.64
C LEU A 26 -20.97 -18.16 2.81
N SER A 27 -21.43 -18.84 3.86
CA SER A 27 -20.58 -19.23 4.99
C SER A 27 -19.46 -20.17 4.56
N ALA A 28 -19.73 -21.11 3.65
CA ALA A 28 -18.72 -22.00 3.10
C ALA A 28 -17.68 -21.25 2.25
N TYR A 29 -18.10 -20.25 1.47
CA TYR A 29 -17.18 -19.35 0.76
C TYR A 29 -16.33 -18.53 1.74
N GLU A 30 -16.94 -17.93 2.76
CA GLU A 30 -16.22 -17.13 3.76
C GLU A 30 -15.23 -17.96 4.59
N GLY A 31 -15.55 -19.22 4.87
CA GLY A 31 -14.69 -20.16 5.59
C GLY A 31 -13.68 -20.89 4.70
N GLY A 32 -13.70 -20.67 3.38
CA GLY A 32 -12.79 -21.32 2.43
C GLY A 32 -13.07 -22.80 2.17
N SER A 33 -14.13 -23.38 2.75
CA SER A 33 -14.51 -24.78 2.51
C SER A 33 -15.14 -25.00 1.13
N ARG A 34 -15.53 -23.93 0.43
CA ARG A 34 -15.94 -23.96 -0.97
C ARG A 34 -15.35 -22.78 -1.72
N ASN A 35 -14.90 -23.01 -2.95
CA ASN A 35 -14.39 -21.96 -3.82
C ASN A 35 -15.52 -21.44 -4.76
N PRO A 36 -15.89 -20.15 -4.72
CA PRO A 36 -16.83 -19.57 -5.67
C PRO A 36 -16.22 -19.42 -7.07
N THR A 37 -17.06 -19.39 -8.10
CA THR A 37 -16.63 -18.92 -9.43
C THR A 37 -16.37 -17.40 -9.39
N LEU A 38 -15.66 -16.86 -10.38
CA LEU A 38 -15.44 -15.41 -10.49
C LEU A 38 -16.77 -14.64 -10.52
N ASP A 39 -17.73 -15.08 -11.33
CA ASP A 39 -19.09 -14.50 -11.39
C ASP A 39 -19.79 -14.49 -10.01
N THR A 40 -19.69 -15.60 -9.26
CA THR A 40 -20.27 -15.66 -7.92
C THR A 40 -19.55 -14.72 -6.95
N LEU A 41 -18.22 -14.63 -7.06
CA LEU A 41 -17.42 -13.71 -6.25
C LEU A 41 -17.79 -12.25 -6.54
N GLU A 42 -17.87 -11.86 -7.81
CA GLU A 42 -18.28 -10.52 -8.24
C GLU A 42 -19.68 -10.17 -7.74
N ARG A 43 -20.65 -11.08 -7.90
CA ARG A 43 -22.02 -10.90 -7.42
C ARG A 43 -22.09 -10.73 -5.89
N VAL A 44 -21.32 -11.51 -5.14
CA VAL A 44 -21.24 -11.38 -3.68
C VAL A 44 -20.59 -10.05 -3.28
N LEU A 45 -19.53 -9.61 -3.96
CA LEU A 45 -18.91 -8.30 -3.70
C LEU A 45 -19.86 -7.15 -4.05
N ALA A 46 -20.56 -7.22 -5.19
CA ALA A 46 -21.52 -6.21 -5.61
C ALA A 46 -22.68 -6.05 -4.60
N ALA A 47 -23.13 -7.14 -3.98
CA ALA A 47 -24.11 -7.09 -2.88
C ALA A 47 -23.63 -6.29 -1.65
N ASN A 48 -22.30 -6.22 -1.45
CA ASN A 48 -21.62 -5.41 -0.44
C ASN A 48 -21.23 -4.01 -0.96
N ARG A 49 -21.66 -3.61 -2.16
CA ARG A 49 -21.22 -2.38 -2.85
C ARG A 49 -19.71 -2.31 -3.08
N GLN A 50 -19.10 -3.47 -3.31
CA GLN A 50 -17.68 -3.62 -3.60
C GLN A 50 -17.51 -4.28 -4.97
N HIS A 51 -16.36 -4.08 -5.60
CA HIS A 51 -16.01 -4.69 -6.88
C HIS A 51 -14.58 -5.19 -6.82
N LEU A 52 -14.25 -6.15 -7.68
CA LEU A 52 -12.87 -6.59 -7.87
C LEU A 52 -12.14 -5.53 -8.68
N VAL A 53 -10.92 -5.23 -8.25
CA VAL A 53 -9.97 -4.41 -9.01
C VAL A 53 -8.71 -5.24 -9.22
N SER A 54 -8.18 -5.19 -10.44
CA SER A 54 -6.83 -5.66 -10.70
C SER A 54 -5.88 -4.51 -10.39
N VAL A 55 -4.93 -4.75 -9.50
CA VAL A 55 -3.85 -3.82 -9.21
C VAL A 55 -2.56 -4.53 -9.63
N PRO A 56 -1.71 -3.92 -10.46
CA PRO A 56 -0.43 -4.50 -10.80
C PRO A 56 0.46 -4.59 -9.56
N ASP A 57 1.11 -5.73 -9.37
CA ASP A 57 2.14 -5.89 -8.33
C ASP A 57 3.41 -5.12 -8.76
N PRO A 58 3.93 -4.18 -7.95
CA PRO A 58 5.13 -3.44 -8.29
C PRO A 58 6.34 -4.37 -8.40
N VAL A 59 7.12 -4.19 -9.47
CA VAL A 59 8.40 -4.88 -9.64
C VAL A 59 9.50 -3.98 -9.11
N PHE A 60 10.31 -4.52 -8.20
CA PHE A 60 11.41 -3.78 -7.60
C PHE A 60 12.73 -4.06 -8.32
N THR A 61 13.42 -2.99 -8.69
CA THR A 61 14.81 -3.06 -9.17
C THR A 61 15.75 -2.87 -7.99
N HIS A 62 16.78 -3.72 -7.92
CA HIS A 62 17.86 -3.61 -6.95
C HIS A 62 18.95 -2.68 -7.48
N HIS A 63 19.28 -1.66 -6.69
CA HIS A 63 20.35 -0.70 -6.98
C HIS A 63 21.38 -0.73 -5.87
N ALA A 64 22.55 -0.14 -6.13
CA ALA A 64 23.57 0.10 -5.13
C ALA A 64 24.02 1.55 -5.20
N ASP A 65 24.27 2.17 -4.03
CA ASP A 65 24.86 3.49 -3.96
C ASP A 65 26.37 3.46 -4.28
N ARG A 66 27.05 4.62 -4.20
CA ARG A 66 28.50 4.72 -4.47
C ARG A 66 29.37 3.89 -3.52
N ARG A 67 28.85 3.51 -2.35
CA ARG A 67 29.52 2.68 -1.34
C ARG A 67 29.13 1.20 -1.46
N GLY A 68 28.34 0.84 -2.47
CA GLY A 68 27.84 -0.52 -2.67
C GLY A 68 26.64 -0.87 -1.78
N LYS A 69 26.07 0.11 -1.05
CA LYS A 69 24.93 -0.14 -0.19
C LYS A 69 23.67 -0.36 -1.04
N PRO A 70 22.92 -1.46 -0.82
CA PRO A 70 21.74 -1.76 -1.61
C PRO A 70 20.58 -0.81 -1.28
N PHE A 71 19.81 -0.46 -2.31
CA PHE A 71 18.51 0.20 -2.17
C PHE A 71 17.56 -0.25 -3.29
N PHE A 72 16.26 0.00 -3.14
CA PHE A 72 15.23 -0.56 -4.01
C PHE A 72 14.34 0.54 -4.59
N VAL A 73 13.95 0.38 -5.85
CA VAL A 73 13.05 1.30 -6.56
C VAL A 73 11.97 0.47 -7.26
N PRO A 74 10.67 0.73 -7.01
CA PRO A 74 9.61 0.08 -7.76
C PRO A 74 9.49 0.68 -9.17
N ASP A 75 8.86 -0.03 -10.08
CA ASP A 75 8.52 0.47 -11.43
C ASP A 75 7.31 1.43 -11.44
N GLN A 76 6.54 1.45 -10.36
CA GLN A 76 5.39 2.33 -10.12
C GLN A 76 5.35 2.85 -8.68
N LEU A 77 4.78 4.03 -8.48
CA LEU A 77 4.62 4.60 -7.14
C LEU A 77 3.60 3.79 -6.32
N PRO A 78 3.95 3.32 -5.11
CA PRO A 78 2.99 2.64 -4.25
C PRO A 78 1.84 3.57 -3.88
N ARG A 79 0.66 3.02 -3.63
CA ARG A 79 -0.49 3.77 -3.11
C ARG A 79 -1.01 3.09 -1.87
N LEU A 80 -1.13 3.86 -0.79
CA LEU A 80 -1.62 3.37 0.49
C LEU A 80 -3.06 3.84 0.71
N PRO A 81 -3.87 3.06 1.45
CA PRO A 81 -5.09 3.60 2.06
C PRO A 81 -4.75 4.82 2.91
N VAL A 82 -5.64 5.81 2.94
CA VAL A 82 -5.41 7.10 3.62
C VAL A 82 -5.08 6.89 5.10
N GLU A 83 -5.78 5.96 5.74
CA GLU A 83 -5.55 5.60 7.14
C GLU A 83 -4.14 5.06 7.41
N ALA A 84 -3.54 4.34 6.45
CA ALA A 84 -2.18 3.84 6.56
C ALA A 84 -1.15 4.92 6.22
N ALA A 85 -1.42 5.72 5.18
CA ALA A 85 -0.57 6.82 4.73
C ALA A 85 -0.38 7.91 5.81
N LEU A 86 -1.35 8.04 6.72
CA LEU A 86 -1.39 9.04 7.79
C LEU A 86 -1.30 8.43 9.20
N ALA A 87 -0.99 7.13 9.31
CA ALA A 87 -0.93 6.44 10.59
C ALA A 87 0.26 6.89 11.45
N THR A 88 0.14 6.69 12.76
CA THR A 88 1.32 6.63 13.64
C THR A 88 1.95 5.25 13.53
N VAL A 89 3.21 5.20 13.12
CA VAL A 89 3.93 3.95 12.81
C VAL A 89 5.24 3.85 13.59
N VAL A 90 5.69 2.63 13.83
CA VAL A 90 7.06 2.37 14.28
C VAL A 90 7.83 1.81 13.10
N LEU A 91 8.95 2.45 12.76
CA LEU A 91 9.78 2.00 11.64
C LEU A 91 10.48 0.67 11.99
N PRO A 92 10.78 -0.15 10.99
CA PRO A 92 11.45 -1.42 11.23
C PRO A 92 12.83 -1.22 11.87
N PRO A 93 13.23 -2.06 12.83
CA PRO A 93 14.53 -1.93 13.51
C PRO A 93 15.73 -1.97 12.56
N HIS A 94 15.61 -2.67 11.42
CA HIS A 94 16.68 -2.73 10.42
C HIS A 94 16.83 -1.45 9.61
N ALA A 95 15.78 -0.63 9.53
CA ALA A 95 15.79 0.65 8.83
C ALA A 95 16.10 1.81 9.79
N ASP A 96 15.60 1.77 11.02
CA ASP A 96 15.89 2.75 12.06
C ASP A 96 16.93 2.23 13.06
N TRP A 97 18.20 2.32 12.68
CA TRP A 97 19.37 1.93 13.50
C TRP A 97 19.50 2.70 14.82
N SER A 98 18.73 3.79 15.03
CA SER A 98 18.68 4.44 16.34
C SER A 98 18.01 3.55 17.38
N ALA A 99 17.28 2.52 16.93
CA ALA A 99 16.45 1.62 17.73
C ALA A 99 15.55 2.37 18.71
N SER A 100 15.24 3.64 18.43
CA SER A 100 14.50 4.51 19.35
C SER A 100 13.09 3.97 19.63
N GLY A 101 12.58 3.09 18.74
CA GLY A 101 11.24 2.53 18.80
C GLY A 101 10.15 3.60 18.84
N HIS A 102 10.52 4.85 18.54
CA HIS A 102 9.65 5.98 18.74
C HIS A 102 8.59 5.96 17.66
N PRO A 103 7.30 5.95 18.04
CA PRO A 103 6.22 6.08 17.07
C PRO A 103 6.38 7.41 16.33
N ARG A 104 6.24 7.36 15.00
CA ARG A 104 6.22 8.53 14.11
C ARG A 104 4.84 8.69 13.53
N ASN A 105 4.25 9.85 13.72
CA ASN A 105 2.98 10.25 13.13
C ASN A 105 3.18 10.66 11.66
N LEU A 106 2.80 9.80 10.72
CA LEU A 106 2.90 10.11 9.29
C LEU A 106 1.92 11.21 8.85
N ALA A 107 0.94 11.60 9.66
CA ALA A 107 0.13 12.78 9.37
C ALA A 107 0.94 14.08 9.54
N ASP A 108 1.90 14.11 10.46
CA ASP A 108 2.84 15.22 10.59
C ASP A 108 3.85 15.22 9.43
N ARG A 109 3.96 16.34 8.70
CA ARG A 109 4.83 16.42 7.51
C ARG A 109 6.30 16.23 7.85
N SER A 110 6.77 16.79 8.96
CA SER A 110 8.18 16.74 9.36
C SER A 110 8.56 15.31 9.75
N GLU A 111 7.72 14.65 10.54
CA GLU A 111 7.93 13.24 10.90
C GLU A 111 7.83 12.32 9.68
N ARG A 112 6.89 12.58 8.77
CA ARG A 112 6.76 11.85 7.50
C ARG A 112 7.99 12.00 6.61
N LEU A 113 8.54 13.21 6.46
CA LEU A 113 9.78 13.43 5.70
C LEU A 113 10.92 12.58 6.25
N LEU A 114 11.12 12.60 7.57
CA LEU A 114 12.15 11.78 8.22
C LEU A 114 11.92 10.29 8.00
N ALA A 115 10.67 9.82 8.16
CA ALA A 115 10.32 8.42 7.93
C ALA A 115 10.57 8.00 6.47
N TYR A 116 10.20 8.85 5.51
CA TYR A 116 10.37 8.56 4.08
C TYR A 116 11.85 8.52 3.70
N GLN A 117 12.67 9.44 4.22
CA GLN A 117 14.13 9.41 3.99
C GLN A 117 14.74 8.09 4.49
N VAL A 118 14.35 7.64 5.69
CA VAL A 118 14.82 6.38 6.26
C VAL A 118 14.36 5.20 5.41
N VAL A 119 13.08 5.09 5.08
CA VAL A 119 12.54 3.96 4.32
C VAL A 119 13.10 3.91 2.89
N LEU A 120 13.30 5.05 2.24
CA LEU A 120 13.89 5.09 0.90
C LEU A 120 15.38 4.74 0.89
N ALA A 121 16.10 5.05 1.98
CA ALA A 121 17.54 4.80 2.10
C ALA A 121 17.88 3.40 2.65
N GLU A 122 17.07 2.89 3.56
CA GLU A 122 17.35 1.70 4.37
C GLU A 122 16.30 0.60 4.21
N GLY A 123 15.14 0.92 3.66
CA GLY A 123 14.01 0.02 3.56
C GLY A 123 14.18 -1.05 2.49
N ARG A 124 13.56 -2.20 2.74
CA ARG A 124 13.36 -3.28 1.78
C ARG A 124 12.06 -3.04 1.01
N PRO A 125 11.80 -3.78 -0.09
CA PRO A 125 10.55 -3.64 -0.86
C PRO A 125 9.27 -3.67 -0.01
N ALA A 126 9.20 -4.57 0.98
CA ALA A 126 8.06 -4.66 1.89
C ALA A 126 7.87 -3.39 2.74
N ASP A 127 8.97 -2.76 3.18
CA ASP A 127 8.91 -1.53 3.98
C ASP A 127 8.45 -0.35 3.11
N ILE A 128 8.93 -0.28 1.86
CA ILE A 128 8.48 0.72 0.87
C ILE A 128 6.97 0.57 0.63
N MET A 129 6.49 -0.65 0.42
CA MET A 129 5.06 -0.94 0.22
C MET A 129 4.21 -0.71 1.46
N GLN A 130 4.82 -0.63 2.66
CA GLN A 130 4.09 -0.43 3.90
C GLN A 130 4.00 1.05 4.30
N PHE A 131 5.03 1.85 4.00
CA PHE A 131 5.16 3.19 4.57
C PHE A 131 5.14 4.34 3.54
N ILE A 132 5.44 4.07 2.27
CA ILE A 132 5.51 5.12 1.24
C ILE A 132 4.18 5.20 0.49
N ASP A 133 3.47 6.34 0.60
CA ASP A 133 2.41 6.68 -0.35
C ASP A 133 2.98 7.59 -1.45
N GLY A 134 2.75 7.20 -2.70
CA GLY A 134 3.28 7.88 -3.87
C GLY A 134 2.81 9.32 -4.04
N ALA A 135 1.57 9.64 -3.68
CA ALA A 135 1.08 11.02 -3.80
C ALA A 135 1.74 11.92 -2.75
N LEU A 136 1.84 11.45 -1.51
CA LEU A 136 2.52 12.17 -0.44
C LEU A 136 4.04 12.26 -0.69
N LEU A 137 4.64 11.24 -1.31
CA LEU A 137 6.04 11.26 -1.71
C LEU A 137 6.31 12.34 -2.75
N VAL A 138 5.47 12.43 -3.79
CA VAL A 138 5.60 13.43 -4.86
C VAL A 138 5.46 14.84 -4.29
N ASP A 139 4.47 15.08 -3.43
CA ASP A 139 4.28 16.36 -2.73
C ASP A 139 5.45 16.72 -1.79
N ALA A 140 6.09 15.72 -1.19
CA ALA A 140 7.25 15.89 -0.32
C ALA A 140 8.60 15.93 -1.06
N TRP A 141 8.62 15.63 -2.36
CA TRP A 141 9.85 15.25 -3.07
C TRP A 141 10.93 16.34 -3.07
N ALA A 142 10.54 17.61 -3.17
CA ALA A 142 11.49 18.73 -3.16
C ALA A 142 12.20 18.87 -1.80
N ASP A 143 11.52 18.53 -0.71
CA ASP A 143 12.01 18.73 0.66
C ASP A 143 12.77 17.51 1.21
N LEU A 144 12.73 16.36 0.51
CA LEU A 144 13.44 15.16 0.92
C LEU A 144 14.95 15.28 0.66
N TYR A 145 15.71 15.15 1.75
CA TYR A 145 17.16 15.05 1.73
C TYR A 145 17.59 13.58 1.53
N LEU A 146 17.83 13.22 0.27
CA LEU A 146 18.21 11.86 -0.13
C LEU A 146 19.62 11.83 -0.72
N PRO A 147 20.37 10.72 -0.55
CA PRO A 147 21.58 10.47 -1.32
C PRO A 147 21.31 10.57 -2.83
N ALA A 148 22.26 11.16 -3.56
CA ALA A 148 22.10 11.45 -4.99
C ALA A 148 21.72 10.22 -5.84
N ALA A 149 22.25 9.03 -5.52
CA ALA A 149 21.92 7.80 -6.23
C ALA A 149 20.44 7.42 -6.08
N ILE A 150 19.89 7.55 -4.87
CA ILE A 150 18.49 7.26 -4.57
C ILE A 150 17.59 8.31 -5.23
N ARG A 151 17.95 9.60 -5.05
CA ARG A 151 17.23 10.71 -5.68
C ARG A 151 17.13 10.51 -7.19
N HIS A 152 18.25 10.23 -7.85
CA HIS A 152 18.29 10.01 -9.29
C HIS A 152 17.47 8.80 -9.73
N ALA A 153 17.55 7.68 -9.02
CA ALA A 153 16.84 6.46 -9.41
C ALA A 153 15.32 6.56 -9.25
N TRP A 154 14.83 7.31 -8.24
CA TRP A 154 13.40 7.54 -8.01
C TRP A 154 12.82 8.70 -8.84
N GLN A 155 13.64 9.64 -9.31
CA GLN A 155 13.19 10.83 -10.05
C GLN A 155 12.28 10.51 -11.24
N PRO A 156 12.55 9.50 -12.09
CA PRO A 156 11.66 9.17 -13.22
C PRO A 156 10.26 8.72 -12.80
N LEU A 157 10.07 8.15 -11.61
CA LEU A 157 8.74 7.82 -11.09
C LEU A 157 7.97 9.09 -10.72
N VAL A 158 8.65 10.03 -10.07
CA VAL A 158 8.06 11.30 -9.66
C VAL A 158 7.70 12.16 -10.87
N ASP A 159 8.59 12.24 -11.87
CA ASP A 159 8.35 13.00 -13.10
C ASP A 159 7.16 12.44 -13.90
N ARG A 160 7.03 11.11 -13.96
CA ARG A 160 5.86 10.46 -14.58
C ARG A 160 4.56 10.81 -13.85
N ALA A 161 4.57 10.85 -12.53
CA ALA A 161 3.39 11.20 -11.74
C ALA A 161 2.96 12.67 -11.96
N LEU A 162 3.93 13.60 -12.05
CA LEU A 162 3.64 15.01 -12.30
C LEU A 162 3.18 15.29 -13.74
N SER A 163 3.72 14.55 -14.73
CA SER A 163 3.36 14.71 -16.14
C SER A 163 2.02 14.07 -16.53
N SER A 164 1.58 13.04 -15.79
CA SER A 164 0.31 12.34 -16.05
C SER A 164 -0.94 13.14 -15.67
N GLY A 165 -0.80 14.22 -14.89
CA GLY A 165 -1.88 15.15 -14.57
C GLY A 165 -2.08 16.29 -15.58
N SER A 166 -1.27 16.38 -16.65
CA SER A 166 -1.37 17.42 -17.68
C SER A 166 -2.14 16.98 -18.94
N ARG A 167 -3.07 16.02 -18.82
CA ARG A 167 -3.96 15.58 -19.91
C ARG A 167 -5.41 15.92 -19.62
#